data_AF-A0AAU5SYI6-F1
#
_entry.id   AF-A0AAU5SYI6-F1
#
_cell.length_a   1.000
_cell.length_b   1.000
_cell.length_c   1.000
_cell.angle_alpha   90.00
_cell.angle_beta   90.00
_cell.angle_gamma   90.00
#
_symmetry.space_group_name_H-M   'P 1'
#
loop_
_entity.id
_entity.type
_entity.pdbx_description
1 polymer ?
#
loop_
_entity_poly.entity_id
_entity_poly.type
_entity_poly.pdbx_seq_one_letter_code
_entity_poly.pdbx_strand_id
1 'polypeptide(L)'
;MAAVPTLGWKNRYHRALGDIRWSHADTTAAVAAFEACRAEAEQHGAAGERAIMQVRLALAVSFADPDRADDELALAHQLLDGLDQRSNTLLAQVVALIKDAGTSDVTDRAQSLNAESEAAGLPFLHRFVELALAFHNAVRGKDQHLAATIDRLRADRHRRLRLLHRHRSLRGRPAPAGDVDHLLDQER
;
A
#
# COMPACT_ATOMS: atom_id res chain seq x y z
N MET A 1 3.81 23.51 7.10
CA MET A 1 4.30 22.15 7.38
C MET A 1 5.16 22.18 8.63
N ALA A 2 4.66 21.77 9.79
CA ALA A 2 5.46 21.71 11.02
C ALA A 2 4.79 20.78 12.06
N ALA A 3 5.13 19.49 12.05
CA ALA A 3 4.88 18.55 13.16
C ALA A 3 5.65 17.21 13.04
N VAL A 4 6.64 17.12 12.14
CA VAL A 4 7.30 15.85 11.78
C VAL A 4 8.58 15.54 12.59
N PRO A 5 9.41 16.51 13.06
CA PRO A 5 10.69 16.16 13.70
C PRO A 5 10.63 15.68 15.15
N THR A 6 9.49 15.72 15.84
CA THR A 6 9.41 15.45 17.29
C THR A 6 9.06 14.01 17.65
N LEU A 7 9.20 13.08 16.72
CA LEU A 7 8.71 11.72 16.87
C LEU A 7 9.90 10.74 16.90
N GLY A 8 10.34 10.32 18.09
CA GLY A 8 11.39 9.29 18.24
C GLY A 8 10.95 7.89 17.75
N TRP A 9 11.80 6.88 17.84
CA TRP A 9 11.56 5.52 17.29
C TRP A 9 10.19 4.90 17.68
N LYS A 10 9.71 5.14 18.91
CA LYS A 10 8.38 4.72 19.39
C LYS A 10 7.22 5.27 18.55
N ASN A 11 7.45 6.43 17.93
CA ASN A 11 6.46 7.13 17.12
C ASN A 11 6.55 6.74 15.63
N ARG A 12 7.39 5.76 15.28
CA ARG A 12 7.44 5.14 13.94
C ARG A 12 7.69 6.17 12.82
N TYR A 13 8.58 7.12 13.09
CA TYR A 13 8.94 8.21 12.18
C TYR A 13 9.36 7.73 10.80
N HIS A 14 10.34 6.83 10.75
CA HIS A 14 10.88 6.31 9.50
C HIS A 14 9.83 5.56 8.68
N ARG A 15 8.96 4.80 9.34
CA ARG A 15 7.82 4.18 8.67
C ARG A 15 6.86 5.20 8.05
N ALA A 16 6.46 6.22 8.80
CA ALA A 16 5.56 7.25 8.29
C ALA A 16 6.19 8.01 7.11
N LEU A 17 7.48 8.30 7.21
CA LEU A 17 8.25 8.92 6.12
C LEU A 17 8.27 8.02 4.88
N GLY A 18 8.55 6.73 5.04
CA GLY A 18 8.56 5.77 3.93
C GLY A 18 7.19 5.66 3.24
N ASP A 19 6.11 5.53 4.01
CA ASP A 19 4.74 5.46 3.47
C ASP A 19 4.38 6.75 2.68
N ILE A 20 4.80 7.93 3.15
CA ILE A 20 4.61 9.20 2.44
C ILE A 20 5.41 9.24 1.15
N ARG A 21 6.69 8.88 1.19
CA ARG A 21 7.59 8.91 0.03
C ARG A 21 7.12 7.95 -1.06
N TRP A 22 6.75 6.73 -0.67
CA TRP A 22 6.19 5.74 -1.58
C TRP A 22 4.91 6.24 -2.25
N SER A 23 4.02 6.90 -1.48
CA SER A 23 2.78 7.46 -2.02
C SER A 23 3.01 8.60 -3.03
N HIS A 24 4.19 9.24 -3.00
CA HIS A 24 4.60 10.26 -3.96
C HIS A 24 5.47 9.69 -5.10
N ALA A 25 5.56 8.36 -5.23
CA ALA A 25 6.42 7.67 -6.19
C ALA A 25 7.92 8.00 -6.06
N ASP A 26 8.36 8.49 -4.88
CA ASP A 26 9.76 8.69 -4.54
C ASP A 26 10.33 7.38 -3.96
N THR A 27 10.48 6.38 -4.83
CA THR A 27 10.82 5.00 -4.45
C THR A 27 12.17 4.92 -3.73
N THR A 28 13.19 5.64 -4.21
CA THR A 28 14.52 5.66 -3.59
C THR A 28 14.47 6.17 -2.16
N ALA A 29 13.78 7.29 -1.91
CA ALA A 29 13.65 7.81 -0.54
C ALA A 29 12.77 6.92 0.35
N ALA A 30 11.76 6.25 -0.22
CA ALA A 30 10.93 5.29 0.51
C ALA A 30 11.74 4.07 0.96
N VAL A 31 12.53 3.48 0.06
CA VAL A 31 13.44 2.37 0.33
C VAL A 31 14.40 2.71 1.46
N ALA A 32 15.10 3.85 1.36
CA ALA A 32 16.03 4.30 2.40
C ALA A 32 15.34 4.48 3.77
N ALA A 33 14.12 5.01 3.79
CA ALA A 33 13.36 5.16 5.03
C ALA A 33 12.94 3.82 5.64
N PHE A 34 12.50 2.85 4.84
CA PHE A 34 12.14 1.52 5.32
C PHE A 34 13.35 0.72 5.81
N GLU A 35 14.49 0.82 5.13
CA GLU A 35 15.77 0.23 5.57
C GLU A 35 16.21 0.78 6.93
N ALA A 36 16.17 2.11 7.11
CA ALA A 36 16.49 2.75 8.38
C ALA A 36 15.55 2.25 9.50
N CYS A 37 14.24 2.20 9.23
CA CYS A 37 13.27 1.72 10.21
C CYS A 37 13.47 0.23 10.57
N ARG A 38 13.85 -0.60 9.59
CA ARG A 38 14.15 -2.02 9.81
C ARG A 38 15.38 -2.18 10.71
N ALA A 39 16.45 -1.42 10.44
CA ALA A 39 17.68 -1.45 11.23
C ALA A 39 17.43 -1.00 12.68
N GLU A 40 16.66 0.06 12.89
CA GLU A 40 16.24 0.48 14.24
C GLU A 40 15.42 -0.60 14.95
N ALA A 41 14.45 -1.21 14.25
CA ALA A 41 13.63 -2.28 14.83
C ALA A 41 14.48 -3.49 15.26
N GLU A 42 15.50 -3.85 14.48
CA GLU A 42 16.46 -4.89 14.81
C GLU A 42 17.30 -4.54 16.05
N GLN A 43 17.84 -3.32 16.12
CA GLN A 43 18.60 -2.84 17.29
C GLN A 43 17.78 -2.86 18.58
N HIS A 44 16.48 -2.62 18.49
CA HIS A 44 15.56 -2.63 19.63
C HIS A 44 14.90 -4.00 19.89
N GLY A 45 15.26 -5.06 19.16
CA GLY A 45 14.68 -6.39 19.33
C GLY A 45 13.18 -6.47 18.96
N ALA A 46 12.68 -5.53 18.17
CA ALA A 46 11.27 -5.42 17.78
C ALA A 46 10.98 -6.27 16.53
N ALA A 47 10.99 -7.60 16.68
CA ALA A 47 10.82 -8.56 15.58
C ALA A 47 9.59 -8.26 14.70
N GLY A 48 8.45 -7.93 15.31
CA GLY A 48 7.23 -7.59 14.57
C GLY A 48 7.34 -6.33 13.72
N GLU A 49 8.03 -5.27 14.17
CA GLU A 49 8.21 -4.06 13.35
C GLU A 49 9.25 -4.30 12.25
N ARG A 50 10.30 -5.08 12.55
CA ARG A 50 11.29 -5.52 11.56
C ARG A 50 10.62 -6.25 10.39
N ALA A 51 9.72 -7.19 10.68
CA ALA A 51 8.96 -7.93 9.67
C ALA A 51 8.07 -7.00 8.82
N ILE A 52 7.34 -6.06 9.46
CA ILE A 52 6.51 -5.06 8.74
C ILE A 52 7.39 -4.22 7.80
N MET A 53 8.56 -3.75 8.27
CA MET A 53 9.45 -2.93 7.46
C MET A 53 10.07 -3.71 6.31
N GLN A 54 10.34 -5.00 6.49
CA GLN A 54 10.80 -5.87 5.42
C GLN A 54 9.74 -6.01 4.31
N VAL A 55 8.47 -6.21 4.65
CA VAL A 55 7.37 -6.26 3.66
C VAL A 55 7.21 -4.92 2.94
N ARG A 56 7.30 -3.80 3.67
CA ARG A 56 7.23 -2.45 3.08
C ARG A 56 8.40 -2.15 2.15
N LEU A 57 9.60 -2.61 2.50
CA LEU A 57 10.78 -2.53 1.66
C LEU A 57 10.57 -3.32 0.35
N ALA A 58 10.16 -4.59 0.46
CA ALA A 58 9.84 -5.44 -0.69
C ALA A 58 8.78 -4.81 -1.62
N LEU A 59 7.73 -4.20 -1.04
CA LEU A 59 6.71 -3.45 -1.78
C LEU A 59 7.26 -2.23 -2.51
N ALA A 60 8.19 -1.50 -1.90
CA ALA A 60 8.77 -0.31 -2.53
C ALA A 60 9.64 -0.71 -3.73
N VAL A 61 10.47 -1.75 -3.58
CA VAL A 61 11.38 -2.18 -4.64
C VAL A 61 10.67 -2.92 -5.79
N SER A 62 9.55 -3.59 -5.55
CA SER A 62 8.87 -4.41 -6.58
C SER A 62 8.41 -3.65 -7.83
N PHE A 63 8.23 -2.33 -7.75
CA PHE A 63 7.89 -1.50 -8.91
C PHE A 63 9.09 -1.11 -9.78
N ALA A 64 10.32 -1.21 -9.25
CA ALA A 64 11.52 -0.67 -9.89
C ALA A 64 12.61 -1.73 -10.13
N ASP A 65 12.68 -2.75 -9.28
CA ASP A 65 13.71 -3.78 -9.26
C ASP A 65 13.10 -5.12 -8.81
N PRO A 66 12.51 -5.90 -9.74
CA PRO A 66 11.82 -7.14 -9.41
C PRO A 66 12.75 -8.24 -8.91
N ASP A 67 14.03 -8.24 -9.32
CA ASP A 67 15.02 -9.21 -8.85
C ASP A 67 15.35 -8.96 -7.38
N ARG A 68 15.65 -7.71 -7.01
CA ARG A 68 15.81 -7.33 -5.61
C ARG A 68 14.54 -7.61 -4.80
N ALA A 69 13.37 -7.37 -5.37
CA ALA A 69 12.11 -7.62 -4.69
C ALA A 69 11.91 -9.10 -4.31
N ASP A 70 12.48 -10.04 -5.06
CA ASP A 70 12.44 -11.47 -4.73
C ASP A 70 13.22 -11.75 -3.44
N ASP A 71 14.45 -11.24 -3.34
CA ASP A 71 15.29 -11.37 -2.14
C ASP A 71 14.63 -10.72 -0.91
N GLU A 72 14.11 -9.50 -1.06
CA GLU A 72 13.47 -8.78 0.03
C GLU A 72 12.17 -9.47 0.49
N LEU A 73 11.45 -10.10 -0.44
CA LEU A 73 10.24 -10.86 -0.15
C LEU A 73 10.56 -12.22 0.50
N ALA A 74 11.62 -12.89 0.10
CA ALA A 74 12.10 -14.11 0.76
C ALA A 74 12.45 -13.85 2.23
N LEU A 75 13.19 -12.76 2.50
CA LEU A 75 13.48 -12.34 3.87
C LEU A 75 12.20 -11.91 4.62
N ALA A 76 11.25 -11.27 3.95
CA ALA A 76 9.97 -10.93 4.57
C ALA A 76 9.22 -12.17 5.07
N HIS A 77 9.15 -13.23 4.27
CA HIS A 77 8.52 -14.49 4.67
C HIS A 77 9.22 -15.13 5.88
N GLN A 78 10.55 -15.15 5.88
CA GLN A 78 11.32 -15.66 7.02
C GLN A 78 11.04 -14.88 8.31
N LEU A 79 10.94 -13.55 8.23
CA LEU A 79 10.69 -12.70 9.39
C LEU A 79 9.24 -12.72 9.87
N LEU A 80 8.29 -13.01 8.98
CA LEU A 80 6.88 -13.19 9.32
C LEU A 80 6.60 -14.57 9.94
N ASP A 81 7.48 -15.55 9.72
CA ASP A 81 7.29 -16.89 10.26
C ASP A 81 7.20 -16.88 11.79
N GLY A 82 6.19 -17.57 12.32
CA GLY A 82 5.88 -17.57 13.75
C GLY A 82 5.24 -16.28 14.30
N LEU A 83 4.98 -15.25 13.49
CA LEU A 83 4.28 -14.03 13.92
C LEU A 83 2.81 -14.02 13.52
N ASP A 84 1.94 -13.58 14.43
CA ASP A 84 0.53 -13.29 14.10
C ASP A 84 0.41 -11.91 13.41
N GLN A 85 0.79 -11.86 12.13
CA GLN A 85 0.77 -10.64 11.32
C GLN A 85 0.07 -10.87 9.96
N ARG A 86 -1.11 -11.49 9.98
CA ARG A 86 -1.90 -11.86 8.78
C ARG A 86 -2.01 -10.75 7.73
N SER A 87 -2.17 -9.50 8.17
CA SER A 87 -2.23 -8.35 7.27
C SER A 87 -0.95 -8.14 6.45
N ASN A 88 0.22 -8.41 7.03
CA ASN A 88 1.51 -8.27 6.35
C ASN A 88 1.82 -9.50 5.51
N THR A 89 1.35 -10.69 5.91
CA THR A 89 1.40 -11.89 5.07
C THR A 89 0.62 -11.68 3.77
N LEU A 90 -0.61 -11.16 3.85
CA LEU A 90 -1.40 -10.87 2.64
C LEU A 90 -0.79 -9.72 1.82
N LEU A 91 -0.21 -8.70 2.48
CA LEU A 91 0.52 -7.66 1.75
C LEU A 91 1.74 -8.21 1.01
N ALA A 92 2.49 -9.15 1.59
CA ALA A 92 3.62 -9.83 0.94
C ALA A 92 3.16 -10.60 -0.32
N GLN A 93 1.97 -11.20 -0.29
CA GLN A 93 1.37 -11.81 -1.49
C GLN A 93 1.02 -10.76 -2.56
N VAL A 94 0.59 -9.56 -2.17
CA VAL A 94 0.42 -8.46 -3.15
C VAL A 94 1.75 -8.04 -3.75
N VAL A 95 2.83 -7.99 -2.95
CA VAL A 95 4.18 -7.71 -3.47
C VAL A 95 4.58 -8.74 -4.53
N ALA A 96 4.28 -10.02 -4.30
CA ALA A 96 4.51 -11.07 -5.29
C ALA A 96 3.75 -10.81 -6.60
N LEU A 97 2.49 -10.35 -6.55
CA LEU A 97 1.73 -9.99 -7.76
C LEU A 97 2.38 -8.85 -8.55
N ILE A 98 2.92 -7.85 -7.85
CA ILE A 98 3.58 -6.70 -8.49
C ILE A 98 4.87 -7.16 -9.16
N LYS A 99 5.67 -7.97 -8.46
CA LYS A 99 6.92 -8.54 -8.98
C LYS A 99 6.68 -9.41 -10.22
N ASP A 100 5.62 -10.22 -10.20
CA ASP A 100 5.25 -11.13 -11.29
C ASP A 100 4.43 -10.46 -12.40
N ALA A 101 4.29 -9.13 -12.40
CA ALA A 101 3.53 -8.41 -13.41
C ALA A 101 3.99 -8.80 -14.84
N GLY A 102 3.03 -9.10 -15.72
CA GLY A 102 3.28 -9.62 -17.06
C GLY A 102 3.13 -11.14 -17.22
N THR A 103 3.20 -11.93 -16.14
CA THR A 103 2.94 -13.39 -16.21
C THR A 103 1.44 -13.69 -16.33
N SER A 104 1.08 -14.85 -16.88
CA SER A 104 -0.31 -15.18 -17.24
C SER A 104 -1.25 -15.40 -16.04
N ASP A 105 -0.71 -15.78 -14.89
CA ASP A 105 -1.43 -16.20 -13.68
C ASP A 105 -1.76 -15.04 -12.72
N VAL A 106 -1.23 -13.83 -12.96
CA VAL A 106 -1.42 -12.67 -12.06
C VAL A 106 -2.90 -12.35 -11.83
N THR A 107 -3.73 -12.42 -12.88
CA THR A 107 -5.17 -12.09 -12.77
C THR A 107 -5.89 -13.06 -11.82
N ASP A 108 -5.63 -14.35 -11.96
CA ASP A 108 -6.27 -15.40 -11.14
C ASP A 108 -5.81 -15.30 -9.68
N ARG A 109 -4.51 -15.07 -9.46
CA ARG A 109 -3.96 -14.85 -8.12
C ARG A 109 -4.49 -13.57 -7.48
N ALA A 110 -4.67 -12.49 -8.25
CA ALA A 110 -5.27 -11.25 -7.76
C ALA A 110 -6.74 -11.46 -7.34
N GLN A 111 -7.51 -12.25 -8.08
CA GLN A 111 -8.88 -12.59 -7.72
C GLN A 111 -8.95 -13.38 -6.41
N SER A 112 -8.12 -14.41 -6.26
CA SER A 112 -8.02 -15.17 -5.01
C SER A 112 -7.62 -14.28 -3.83
N LEU A 113 -6.61 -13.41 -4.02
CA LEU A 113 -6.13 -12.52 -2.96
C LEU A 113 -7.17 -11.48 -2.54
N ASN A 114 -8.01 -11.00 -3.46
CA ASN A 114 -9.13 -10.14 -3.12
C ASN A 114 -10.16 -10.87 -2.24
N ALA A 115 -10.54 -12.10 -2.59
CA ALA A 115 -11.45 -12.91 -1.79
C ALA A 115 -10.90 -13.22 -0.40
N GLU A 116 -9.60 -13.56 -0.31
CA GLU A 116 -8.91 -13.76 0.97
C GLU A 116 -8.85 -12.49 1.82
N SER A 117 -8.61 -11.34 1.19
CA SER A 117 -8.60 -10.04 1.87
C SER A 117 -9.98 -9.67 2.42
N GLU A 118 -11.06 -10.00 1.70
CA GLU A 118 -12.43 -9.82 2.17
C GLU A 118 -12.74 -10.73 3.36
N ALA A 119 -12.45 -12.03 3.23
CA ALA A 119 -12.67 -13.01 4.29
C ALA A 119 -11.88 -12.67 5.56
N ALA A 120 -10.70 -12.06 5.42
CA ALA A 120 -9.88 -11.59 6.52
C ALA A 120 -10.34 -10.25 7.13
N GLY A 121 -11.33 -9.57 6.54
CA GLY A 121 -11.78 -8.25 6.98
C GLY A 121 -10.75 -7.14 6.73
N LEU A 122 -9.92 -7.28 5.68
CA LEU A 122 -8.83 -6.36 5.33
C LEU A 122 -9.07 -5.68 3.96
N PRO A 123 -10.21 -4.98 3.77
CA PRO A 123 -10.57 -4.38 2.47
C PRO A 123 -9.60 -3.28 2.01
N PHE A 124 -8.72 -2.79 2.90
CA PHE A 124 -7.70 -1.83 2.49
C PHE A 124 -6.65 -2.43 1.55
N LEU A 125 -6.53 -3.77 1.49
CA LEU A 125 -5.61 -4.47 0.60
C LEU A 125 -6.07 -4.48 -0.86
N HIS A 126 -7.37 -4.35 -1.12
CA HIS A 126 -7.93 -4.29 -2.48
C HIS A 126 -7.26 -3.23 -3.34
N ARG A 127 -6.96 -2.06 -2.77
CA ARG A 127 -6.28 -0.99 -3.50
C ARG A 127 -4.87 -1.36 -3.96
N PHE A 128 -4.17 -2.21 -3.20
CA PHE A 128 -2.84 -2.67 -3.57
C PHE A 128 -2.94 -3.77 -4.64
N VAL A 129 -3.96 -4.63 -4.57
CA VAL A 129 -4.25 -5.63 -5.61
C VAL A 129 -4.61 -4.93 -6.93
N GLU A 130 -5.48 -3.92 -6.90
CA GLU A 130 -5.82 -3.13 -8.10
C GLU A 130 -4.60 -2.38 -8.65
N LEU A 131 -3.71 -1.88 -7.78
CA LEU A 131 -2.44 -1.29 -8.22
C LEU A 131 -1.54 -2.32 -8.92
N ALA A 132 -1.45 -3.55 -8.39
CA ALA A 132 -0.72 -4.65 -9.04
C ALA A 132 -1.31 -5.00 -10.42
N LEU A 133 -2.64 -5.03 -10.54
CA LEU A 133 -3.33 -5.25 -11.82
C LEU A 133 -3.12 -4.11 -12.82
N ALA A 134 -3.06 -2.86 -12.36
CA ALA A 134 -2.72 -1.73 -13.22
C ALA A 134 -1.32 -1.93 -13.80
N PHE A 135 -0.34 -2.28 -12.96
CA PHE A 135 1.02 -2.52 -13.39
C PHE A 135 1.13 -3.72 -14.35
N HIS A 136 0.46 -4.84 -14.06
CA HIS A 136 0.36 -5.99 -14.96
C HIS A 136 -0.20 -5.58 -16.34
N ASN A 137 -1.29 -4.82 -16.39
CA ASN A 137 -1.88 -4.39 -17.66
C ASN A 137 -0.96 -3.45 -18.43
N ALA A 138 -0.23 -2.57 -17.74
CA ALA A 138 0.77 -1.69 -18.35
C ALA A 138 1.93 -2.50 -18.98
N VAL A 139 2.50 -3.46 -18.23
CA VAL A 139 3.56 -4.36 -18.73
C VAL A 139 3.09 -5.17 -19.94
N ARG A 140 1.81 -5.58 -19.97
CA ARG A 140 1.21 -6.35 -21.07
C ARG A 140 0.78 -5.51 -22.27
N GLY A 141 0.86 -4.18 -22.22
CA GLY A 141 0.33 -3.28 -23.25
C GLY A 141 -1.19 -3.35 -23.42
N LYS A 142 -1.94 -3.63 -22.34
CA LYS A 142 -3.40 -3.76 -22.34
C LYS A 142 -4.07 -2.44 -21.93
N ASP A 143 -3.95 -1.40 -22.75
CA ASP A 143 -4.35 -0.03 -22.39
C ASP A 143 -5.81 0.13 -21.95
N GLN A 144 -6.75 -0.56 -22.60
CA GLN A 144 -8.17 -0.54 -22.20
C GLN A 144 -8.39 -1.12 -20.80
N HIS A 145 -7.66 -2.20 -20.47
CA HIS A 145 -7.76 -2.83 -19.15
C HIS A 145 -7.08 -1.95 -18.09
N LEU A 146 -5.96 -1.31 -18.43
CA LEU A 146 -5.31 -0.33 -17.57
C LEU A 146 -6.24 0.85 -17.25
N ALA A 147 -6.91 1.42 -18.26
CA ALA A 147 -7.87 2.51 -18.07
C ALA A 147 -9.00 2.10 -17.12
N ALA A 148 -9.60 0.93 -17.33
CA ALA A 148 -10.65 0.41 -16.46
C ALA A 148 -10.17 0.21 -15.00
N THR A 149 -8.94 -0.25 -14.79
CA THR A 149 -8.35 -0.39 -13.46
C THR A 149 -8.12 0.97 -12.78
N ILE A 150 -7.63 1.96 -13.51
CA ILE A 150 -7.45 3.32 -13.01
C ILE A 150 -8.80 3.91 -12.57
N ASP A 151 -9.86 3.69 -13.34
CA ASP A 151 -11.20 4.18 -12.99
C ASP A 151 -11.76 3.53 -11.72
N ARG A 152 -11.54 2.22 -11.52
CA ARG A 152 -11.90 1.54 -10.25
C ARG A 152 -11.15 2.14 -9.05
N LEU A 153 -9.83 2.34 -9.18
CA LEU A 153 -9.01 2.97 -8.14
C LEU A 153 -9.51 4.38 -7.77
N ARG A 154 -9.91 5.18 -8.77
CA ARG A 154 -10.52 6.50 -8.55
C ARG A 154 -11.86 6.39 -7.84
N ALA A 155 -12.75 5.50 -8.28
CA ALA A 155 -14.06 5.29 -7.68
C ALA A 155 -13.97 4.91 -6.19
N ASP A 156 -13.02 4.04 -5.83
CA ASP A 156 -12.78 3.64 -4.44
C ASP A 156 -12.29 4.79 -3.56
N ARG A 157 -11.38 5.63 -4.08
CA ARG A 157 -10.96 6.86 -3.40
C ARG A 157 -12.16 7.75 -3.09
N HIS A 158 -13.06 7.95 -4.05
CA HIS A 158 -14.26 8.77 -3.85
C HIS A 158 -15.25 8.14 -2.86
N ARG A 159 -15.45 6.82 -2.87
CA ARG A 159 -16.32 6.12 -1.91
C ARG A 159 -15.83 6.27 -0.47
N ARG A 160 -14.52 6.15 -0.25
CA ARG A 160 -13.91 6.32 1.08
C ARG A 160 -14.03 7.76 1.60
N LEU A 161 -13.83 8.76 0.74
CA LEU A 161 -14.02 10.17 1.10
C LEU A 161 -15.47 10.46 1.51
N ARG A 162 -16.45 9.92 0.76
CA ARG A 162 -17.88 10.04 1.10
C ARG A 162 -18.22 9.41 2.45
N LEU A 163 -17.67 8.23 2.76
CA LEU A 163 -17.86 7.57 4.06
C LEU A 163 -17.26 8.38 5.22
N LEU A 164 -16.05 8.93 5.05
CA LEU A 164 -15.43 9.80 6.05
C LEU A 164 -16.24 11.08 6.28
N HIS A 165 -16.80 11.66 5.21
CA HIS A 165 -17.66 12.84 5.30
C HIS A 165 -18.96 12.51 6.07
N ARG A 166 -19.59 11.38 5.76
CA ARG A 166 -20.80 10.90 6.47
C ARG A 166 -20.52 10.65 7.96
N HIS A 167 -19.41 10.00 8.31
CA HIS A 167 -19.05 9.77 9.71
C HIS A 167 -18.72 11.08 10.47
N ARG A 168 -18.16 12.08 9.79
CA ARG A 168 -17.84 13.39 10.38
C ARG A 168 -19.11 14.23 10.60
N SER A 169 -20.06 14.17 9.67
CA SER A 169 -21.39 14.79 9.79
C SER A 169 -22.19 14.18 10.95
N LEU A 170 -22.14 12.85 11.11
CA LEU A 170 -22.78 12.15 12.24
C LEU A 170 -22.14 12.47 13.61
N ARG A 171 -20.92 13.00 13.63
CA ARG A 171 -20.19 13.42 14.84
C ARG A 171 -20.21 14.94 15.06
N GLY A 172 -21.03 15.70 14.32
CA GLY A 172 -21.22 17.13 14.52
C GLY A 172 -19.98 18.01 14.28
N ARG A 173 -18.97 17.52 13.53
CA ARG A 173 -17.76 18.32 13.23
C ARG A 173 -17.88 18.95 11.84
N PRO A 174 -17.79 20.29 11.70
CA PRO A 174 -17.87 20.93 10.40
C PRO A 174 -16.71 20.50 9.48
N ALA A 175 -16.99 20.47 8.17
CA ALA A 175 -16.00 20.25 7.13
C ALA A 175 -15.02 21.43 7.07
N PRO A 176 -13.73 21.20 6.72
CA PRO A 176 -12.83 22.32 6.43
C PRO A 176 -13.38 23.09 5.22
N ALA A 177 -13.46 24.41 5.34
CA ALA A 177 -13.92 25.30 4.28
C ALA A 177 -12.92 25.27 3.12
N GLY A 178 -13.40 24.88 1.94
CA GLY A 178 -12.65 24.96 0.68
C GLY A 178 -12.41 23.63 -0.01
N ASP A 179 -13.48 22.90 -0.38
CA ASP A 179 -13.46 21.98 -1.54
C ASP A 179 -14.87 21.49 -1.94
N VAL A 180 -15.92 22.31 -1.78
CA VAL A 180 -17.31 21.88 -2.04
C VAL A 180 -17.82 22.35 -3.41
N ASP A 181 -17.22 23.38 -4.02
CA ASP A 181 -17.76 23.96 -5.25
C ASP A 181 -17.36 23.25 -6.55
N HIS A 182 -16.42 22.29 -6.53
CA HIS A 182 -16.02 21.57 -7.76
C HIS A 182 -16.67 20.19 -7.96
N LEU A 183 -17.44 19.67 -6.98
CA LEU A 183 -18.02 18.33 -7.08
C LEU A 183 -19.51 18.31 -7.49
N LEU A 184 -20.16 19.48 -7.61
CA LEU A 184 -21.58 19.58 -8.00
C LEU A 184 -21.81 20.10 -9.43
N ASP A 185 -20.76 20.55 -10.13
CA ASP A 185 -20.86 21.14 -11.48
C ASP A 185 -20.62 20.16 -12.63
N GLN A 186 -20.45 18.86 -12.38
CA GLN A 186 -20.30 17.84 -13.43
C GLN A 186 -21.55 16.98 -13.70
N GLU A 187 -22.71 17.36 -13.18
CA GLU A 187 -23.99 16.69 -13.48
C GLU A 187 -25.08 17.63 -14.02
N ARG A 188 -24.77 18.44 -15.05
CA ARG A 188 -25.78 19.01 -15.96
C ARG A 188 -25.35 18.94 -17.41
#